data_AF-E0SJF0-F1
#
_entry.id   AF-E0SJF0-F1
#
_cell.length_a   1.000
_cell.length_b   1.000
_cell.length_c   1.000
_cell.angle_alpha   90.00
_cell.angle_beta   90.00
_cell.angle_gamma   90.00
#
_symmetry.space_group_name_H-M   'P 1'
#
loop_
_entity.id
_entity.type
_entity.pdbx_description
1 polymer ?
#
loop_
_entity_poly.entity_id
_entity_poly.type
_entity_poly.pdbx_seq_one_letter_code
_entity_poly.pdbx_strand_id
1 'polypeptide(L)'
;MLGGENNYAYAPNPITWIDPLGLAKCPTITRGANGEIASARATVSAADLKTGTAVNSSARDAIKAIGLLGDDAGHIPGKVLGGQGGKGNLFPQLSKINRGDYRMFEKSVRDYISQHGAVDIEWTFKYANGGLRPTGVQYDVYQNGTKILGDFFRNI
;
A
#
# COMPACT_ATOMS: atom_id res chain seq x y z
N MET A 1 12.37 -39.06 -29.41
CA MET A 1 11.32 -38.00 -29.44
C MET A 1 10.44 -38.22 -28.23
N LEU A 2 10.10 -37.14 -27.50
CA LEU A 2 9.20 -37.04 -26.34
C LEU A 2 9.78 -37.65 -25.05
N GLY A 3 9.83 -37.00 -23.89
CA GLY A 3 9.34 -35.71 -23.38
C GLY A 3 9.73 -35.74 -21.88
N GLY A 4 10.35 -34.73 -21.31
CA GLY A 4 9.73 -33.48 -20.89
C GLY A 4 10.08 -33.32 -19.40
N GLU A 5 10.77 -32.24 -19.05
CA GLU A 5 11.29 -31.99 -17.71
C GLU A 5 10.14 -31.83 -16.71
N ASN A 6 10.19 -32.59 -15.62
CA ASN A 6 9.29 -32.45 -14.48
C ASN A 6 9.67 -31.20 -13.67
N ASN A 7 9.17 -30.03 -14.09
CA ASN A 7 9.17 -28.80 -13.28
C ASN A 7 8.09 -28.88 -12.20
N TYR A 8 8.33 -29.66 -11.15
CA TYR A 8 7.58 -29.52 -9.90
C TYR A 8 8.20 -28.39 -9.07
N ALA A 9 7.78 -27.14 -9.34
CA ALA A 9 7.94 -26.07 -8.37
C ALA A 9 6.91 -24.95 -8.60
N TYR A 10 6.12 -24.69 -7.55
CA TYR A 10 5.23 -23.55 -7.31
C TYR A 10 3.96 -23.41 -8.16
N ALA A 11 2.87 -23.96 -7.61
CA ALA A 11 1.66 -23.16 -7.39
C ALA A 11 1.27 -23.31 -5.92
N PRO A 12 1.01 -22.20 -5.23
CA PRO A 12 -0.38 -21.80 -5.08
C PRO A 12 -0.63 -20.35 -5.48
N ASN A 13 -1.48 -20.18 -6.50
CA ASN A 13 -2.40 -19.04 -6.57
C ASN A 13 -3.50 -19.23 -5.52
N PRO A 14 -3.81 -18.21 -4.71
CA PRO A 14 -5.16 -18.04 -4.19
C PRO A 14 -5.76 -16.78 -4.82
N ILE A 15 -6.59 -17.00 -5.85
CA ILE A 15 -7.76 -16.21 -6.25
C ILE A 15 -7.65 -14.71 -5.90
N THR A 16 -7.20 -13.92 -6.87
CA THR A 16 -7.43 -12.49 -6.90
C THR A 16 -8.95 -12.26 -6.96
N TRP A 17 -9.52 -11.67 -5.93
CA TRP A 17 -10.73 -10.88 -6.13
C TRP A 17 -10.32 -9.72 -7.04
N ILE A 18 -10.43 -9.94 -8.35
CA ILE A 18 -10.42 -8.88 -9.35
C ILE A 18 -11.68 -8.08 -9.06
N ASP A 19 -11.55 -6.87 -8.51
CA ASP A 19 -12.64 -5.88 -8.48
C ASP A 19 -12.90 -5.49 -9.95
N PRO A 20 -13.95 -6.02 -10.61
CA PRO A 20 -14.16 -5.80 -12.04
C PRO A 20 -14.67 -4.38 -12.34
N LEU A 21 -14.97 -3.60 -11.29
CA LEU A 21 -15.56 -2.27 -11.39
C LEU A 21 -14.60 -1.16 -10.96
N GLY A 22 -13.56 -1.46 -10.18
CA GLY A 22 -12.53 -0.48 -9.77
C GLY A 22 -13.10 0.71 -8.97
N LEU A 23 -14.27 0.56 -8.36
CA LEU A 23 -15.00 1.69 -7.75
C LEU A 23 -14.50 2.04 -6.34
N ALA A 24 -13.70 1.18 -5.70
CA ALA A 24 -13.09 1.46 -4.40
C ALA A 24 -11.68 0.85 -4.29
N LYS A 25 -10.64 1.69 -4.41
CA LYS A 25 -9.26 1.21 -4.26
C LYS A 25 -8.87 1.04 -2.79
N CYS A 26 -8.98 -0.21 -2.33
CA CYS A 26 -8.28 -0.70 -1.15
C CYS A 26 -7.17 -1.66 -1.60
N PRO A 27 -5.95 -1.58 -1.04
CA PRO A 27 -4.91 -2.52 -1.37
C PRO A 27 -5.24 -3.92 -0.82
N THR A 28 -4.69 -4.95 -1.44
CA THR A 28 -4.68 -6.29 -0.87
C THR A 28 -3.67 -6.32 0.28
N ILE A 29 -4.15 -6.47 1.51
CA ILE A 29 -3.33 -6.49 2.72
C ILE A 29 -3.03 -7.92 3.14
N THR A 30 -1.75 -8.18 3.44
CA THR A 30 -1.30 -9.38 4.16
C THR A 30 -0.99 -9.00 5.60
N ARG A 31 -1.57 -9.72 6.56
CA ARG A 31 -1.30 -9.53 7.99
C ARG A 31 -0.25 -10.49 8.51
N GLY A 32 0.55 -10.03 9.47
CA GLY A 32 1.46 -10.85 10.24
C GLY A 32 0.74 -11.61 11.36
N ALA A 33 1.52 -12.42 12.10
CA ALA A 33 0.99 -13.29 13.15
C ALA A 33 0.33 -12.53 14.31
N ASN A 34 0.71 -11.27 14.54
CA ASN A 34 0.16 -10.44 15.61
C ASN A 34 -0.96 -9.51 15.11
N GLY A 35 -1.44 -9.71 13.88
CA GLY A 35 -2.47 -8.89 13.25
C GLY A 35 -1.96 -7.57 12.67
N GLU A 36 -0.66 -7.31 12.73
CA GLU A 36 -0.01 -6.18 12.09
C GLU A 36 -0.09 -6.27 10.57
N ILE A 37 -0.03 -5.13 9.88
CA ILE A 37 0.04 -5.12 8.41
C ILE A 37 1.47 -5.48 8.04
N ALA A 38 1.71 -6.64 7.44
CA ALA A 38 3.06 -7.08 7.04
C ALA A 38 3.41 -6.52 5.66
N SER A 39 2.48 -6.62 4.71
CA SER A 39 2.62 -6.05 3.37
C SER A 39 1.27 -5.67 2.77
N ALA A 40 1.32 -4.86 1.72
CA ALA A 40 0.15 -4.50 0.93
C ALA A 40 0.52 -4.43 -0.54
N ARG A 41 -0.44 -4.67 -1.43
CA ARG A 41 -0.24 -4.55 -2.89
C ARG A 41 -1.43 -3.89 -3.57
N ALA A 42 -1.18 -3.11 -4.62
CA ALA A 42 -2.22 -2.53 -5.46
C ALA A 42 -1.69 -2.22 -6.87
N THR A 43 -2.51 -2.44 -7.90
CA THR A 43 -2.27 -1.91 -9.24
C THR A 43 -2.97 -0.57 -9.39
N VAL A 44 -2.31 0.51 -9.79
CA VAL A 44 -2.91 1.84 -9.94
C VAL A 44 -2.79 2.29 -11.39
N SER A 45 -3.92 2.66 -11.98
CA SER A 45 -4.05 3.17 -13.34
C SER A 45 -4.38 4.67 -13.36
N ALA A 46 -4.36 5.28 -14.54
CA ALA A 46 -4.77 6.67 -14.72
C ALA A 46 -6.23 6.93 -14.28
N ALA A 47 -7.12 5.93 -14.41
CA ALA A 47 -8.53 6.03 -14.03
C ALA A 47 -8.73 6.08 -12.49
N ASP A 48 -7.78 5.55 -11.72
CA ASP A 48 -7.83 5.56 -10.26
C ASP A 48 -7.37 6.91 -9.68
N LEU A 49 -6.66 7.72 -10.45
CA LEU A 49 -6.03 8.92 -9.91
C LEU A 49 -7.09 9.91 -9.43
N LYS A 50 -6.89 10.43 -8.22
CA LYS A 50 -7.76 11.42 -7.56
C LYS A 50 -9.19 10.96 -7.27
N THR A 51 -9.51 9.66 -7.37
CA THR A 51 -10.82 9.10 -6.97
C THR A 51 -10.90 8.75 -5.48
N GLY A 52 -9.78 8.88 -4.76
CA GLY A 52 -9.70 8.52 -3.34
C GLY A 52 -10.54 9.41 -2.43
N THR A 53 -10.77 8.93 -1.21
CA THR A 53 -11.60 9.61 -0.20
C THR A 53 -10.76 10.07 1.00
N ALA A 54 -11.31 11.01 1.77
CA ALA A 54 -10.68 11.41 3.03
C ALA A 54 -10.90 10.33 4.09
N VAL A 55 -9.98 10.24 5.07
CA VAL A 55 -10.17 9.36 6.22
C VAL A 55 -11.47 9.72 6.94
N ASN A 56 -12.32 8.74 7.23
CA ASN A 56 -13.53 8.98 8.01
C ASN A 56 -13.23 8.97 9.53
N SER A 57 -14.15 9.50 10.34
CA SER A 57 -13.91 9.65 11.79
C SER A 57 -13.66 8.32 12.49
N SER A 58 -14.46 7.29 12.21
CA SER A 58 -14.31 5.98 12.87
C SER A 58 -12.99 5.29 12.51
N ALA A 59 -12.47 5.53 11.31
CA ALA A 59 -11.18 5.02 10.88
C ALA A 59 -10.02 5.79 11.53
N ARG A 60 -10.13 7.12 11.67
CA ARG A 60 -9.16 7.90 12.46
C ARG A 60 -9.10 7.43 13.90
N ASP A 61 -10.25 7.20 14.54
CA ASP A 61 -10.29 6.79 15.94
C ASP A 61 -9.70 5.39 16.13
N ALA A 62 -9.93 4.48 15.18
CA ALA A 62 -9.28 3.17 15.18
C ALA A 62 -7.75 3.27 15.07
N ILE A 63 -7.22 4.15 14.23
CA ILE A 63 -5.76 4.36 14.12
C ILE A 63 -5.19 5.01 15.37
N LYS A 64 -5.85 6.01 15.95
CA LYS A 64 -5.41 6.64 17.21
C LYS A 64 -5.27 5.63 18.34
N ALA A 65 -6.15 4.63 18.40
CA ALA A 65 -6.10 3.59 19.44
C ALA A 65 -4.89 2.67 19.35
N ILE A 66 -4.22 2.60 18.19
CA ILE A 66 -3.08 1.69 17.95
C ILE A 66 -1.79 2.44 17.56
N GLY A 67 -1.84 3.78 17.50
CA GLY A 67 -0.74 4.66 17.16
C GLY A 67 -0.12 5.37 18.37
N LEU A 68 0.81 6.27 18.10
CA LEU A 68 1.42 7.16 19.08
C LEU A 68 0.83 8.57 18.97
N LEU A 69 1.01 9.37 20.04
CA LEU A 69 0.70 10.79 19.99
C LEU A 69 1.54 11.46 18.89
N GLY A 70 0.86 12.18 17.98
CA GLY A 70 1.51 12.79 16.81
C GLY A 70 1.47 11.93 15.54
N ASP A 71 0.88 10.73 15.59
CA ASP A 71 0.54 9.99 14.38
C ASP A 71 -0.75 10.49 13.74
N ASP A 72 -0.77 10.39 12.41
CA ASP A 72 -1.94 10.44 11.57
C ASP A 72 -2.45 9.03 11.23
N ALA A 73 -3.69 8.99 10.75
CA ALA A 73 -4.18 7.88 9.94
C ALA A 73 -3.59 7.97 8.53
N GLY A 74 -2.39 7.43 8.36
CA GLY A 74 -1.68 7.36 7.09
C GLY A 74 -2.38 6.40 6.16
N HIS A 75 -2.62 6.81 4.92
CA HIS A 75 -3.12 5.93 3.88
C HIS A 75 -2.00 5.01 3.37
N ILE A 76 -2.34 3.78 2.97
CA ILE A 76 -1.37 2.87 2.31
C ILE A 76 -1.16 3.34 0.86
N PRO A 77 -2.11 3.19 -0.10
CA PRO A 77 -2.22 4.14 -1.20
C PRO A 77 -3.01 5.36 -0.74
N GLY A 78 -2.44 6.54 -0.95
CA GLY A 78 -3.05 7.82 -0.66
C GLY A 78 -4.18 8.18 -1.60
N LYS A 79 -4.93 9.21 -1.18
CA LYS A 79 -6.09 9.74 -1.90
C LYS A 79 -5.79 10.08 -3.37
N VAL A 80 -4.58 10.58 -3.65
CA VAL A 80 -4.18 10.97 -5.01
C VAL A 80 -4.03 9.79 -5.96
N LEU A 81 -3.87 8.57 -5.42
CA LEU A 81 -3.76 7.30 -6.13
C LEU A 81 -5.05 6.46 -6.04
N GLY A 82 -6.18 7.06 -5.66
CA GLY A 82 -7.47 6.37 -5.56
C GLY A 82 -7.79 5.75 -4.20
N GLY A 83 -6.86 5.85 -3.24
CA GLY A 83 -6.97 5.26 -1.92
C GLY A 83 -8.20 5.70 -1.12
N GLN A 84 -8.90 4.74 -0.53
CA GLN A 84 -10.10 5.00 0.27
C GLN A 84 -9.75 5.25 1.75
N GLY A 85 -10.47 6.16 2.39
CA GLY A 85 -10.24 6.56 3.79
C GLY A 85 -10.88 5.66 4.86
N GLY A 86 -11.09 4.38 4.53
CA GLY A 86 -11.66 3.38 5.45
C GLY A 86 -10.58 2.60 6.21
N LYS A 87 -10.97 1.87 7.28
CA LYS A 87 -10.06 1.13 8.17
C LYS A 87 -9.15 0.11 7.45
N GLY A 88 -9.54 -0.37 6.27
CA GLY A 88 -8.79 -1.35 5.48
C GLY A 88 -7.65 -0.78 4.64
N ASN A 89 -7.38 0.52 4.70
CA ASN A 89 -6.35 1.18 3.89
C ASN A 89 -5.48 2.15 4.71
N LEU A 90 -5.37 1.91 6.03
CA LEU A 90 -4.74 2.85 6.93
C LEU A 90 -3.76 2.16 7.87
N PHE A 91 -2.75 2.91 8.30
CA PHE A 91 -1.82 2.51 9.35
C PHE A 91 -1.41 3.75 10.18
N PRO A 92 -0.91 3.56 11.42
CA PRO A 92 -0.40 4.67 12.22
C PRO A 92 0.91 5.20 11.63
N GLN A 93 0.93 6.48 11.27
CA GLN A 93 2.07 7.09 10.60
C GLN A 93 2.39 8.46 11.20
N LEU A 94 3.66 8.72 11.50
CA LEU A 94 4.17 9.97 12.00
C LEU A 94 3.72 11.13 11.10
N SER A 95 3.05 12.13 11.67
CA SER A 95 2.42 13.22 10.89
C SER A 95 3.40 13.94 9.97
N LYS A 96 4.66 14.12 10.40
CA LYS A 96 5.71 14.75 9.58
C LYS A 96 5.98 13.97 8.29
N ILE A 97 5.99 12.64 8.37
CA ILE A 97 6.27 11.76 7.24
C ILE A 97 5.04 11.63 6.36
N ASN A 98 3.87 11.38 6.95
CA ASN A 98 2.59 11.29 6.24
C ASN A 98 2.31 12.53 5.38
N ARG A 99 2.47 13.73 5.97
CA ARG A 99 2.15 15.00 5.31
C ARG A 99 3.31 15.55 4.47
N GLY A 100 4.52 15.03 4.67
CA GLY A 100 5.77 15.44 4.02
C GLY A 100 6.21 14.44 2.96
N ASP A 101 7.30 13.71 3.23
CA ASP A 101 7.99 12.89 2.25
C ASP A 101 7.10 11.82 1.60
N TYR A 102 6.22 11.18 2.39
CA TYR A 102 5.30 10.16 1.87
C TYR A 102 4.35 10.76 0.83
N ARG A 103 3.72 11.89 1.15
CA ARG A 103 2.85 12.63 0.23
C ARG A 103 3.58 13.10 -1.02
N MET A 104 4.83 13.52 -0.88
CA MET A 104 5.64 13.96 -2.02
C MET A 104 5.99 12.79 -2.94
N PHE A 105 6.30 11.62 -2.38
CA PHE A 105 6.52 10.41 -3.16
C PHE A 105 5.26 9.98 -3.91
N GLU A 106 4.09 9.96 -3.26
CA GLU A 106 2.82 9.64 -3.92
C GLU A 106 2.48 10.61 -5.07
N LYS A 107 2.89 11.88 -4.96
CA LYS A 107 2.79 12.84 -6.05
C LYS A 107 3.63 12.40 -7.25
N SER A 108 4.88 11.99 -7.04
CA SER A 108 5.76 11.46 -8.09
C SER A 108 5.19 10.21 -8.73
N VAL A 109 4.63 9.29 -7.94
CA VAL A 109 3.98 8.07 -8.45
C VAL A 109 2.78 8.43 -9.33
N ARG A 110 1.91 9.34 -8.88
CA ARG A 110 0.78 9.84 -9.68
C ARG A 110 1.22 10.46 -11.00
N ASP A 111 2.26 11.31 -10.95
CA ASP A 111 2.76 12.01 -12.13
C ASP A 111 3.39 11.02 -13.12
N TYR A 112 4.03 9.95 -12.64
CA TYR A 112 4.51 8.83 -13.45
C TYR A 112 3.35 8.07 -14.12
N ILE A 113 2.34 7.66 -13.36
CA ILE A 113 1.17 6.94 -13.89
C ILE A 113 0.45 7.74 -14.98
N SER A 114 0.37 9.06 -14.80
CA SER A 114 -0.27 9.96 -15.77
C SER A 114 0.44 9.99 -17.14
N GLN A 115 1.73 9.65 -17.17
CA GLN A 115 2.57 9.69 -18.38
C GLN A 115 2.84 8.29 -18.96
N HIS A 116 2.95 7.29 -18.10
CA HIS A 116 3.47 5.97 -18.47
C HIS A 116 2.44 4.84 -18.31
N GLY A 117 1.24 5.13 -17.82
CA GLY A 117 0.17 4.14 -17.66
C GLY A 117 0.21 3.45 -16.29
N ALA A 118 -0.48 2.31 -16.20
CA ALA A 118 -0.65 1.62 -14.93
C ALA A 118 0.67 1.07 -14.36
N VAL A 119 0.72 1.00 -13.03
CA VAL A 119 1.85 0.46 -12.26
C VAL A 119 1.36 -0.47 -11.17
N ASP A 120 2.19 -1.42 -10.78
CA ASP A 120 2.01 -2.22 -9.59
C ASP A 120 2.77 -1.60 -8.43
N ILE A 121 2.17 -1.59 -7.25
CA ILE A 121 2.73 -0.97 -6.07
C ILE A 121 2.76 -2.00 -4.94
N GLU A 122 3.89 -2.07 -4.25
CA GLU A 122 4.09 -2.93 -3.09
C GLU A 122 4.56 -2.12 -1.89
N TRP A 123 3.95 -2.39 -0.74
CA TRP A 123 4.38 -1.87 0.55
C TRP A 123 4.85 -3.01 1.43
N THR A 124 6.01 -2.84 2.05
CA THR A 124 6.51 -3.76 3.10
C THR A 124 6.72 -2.98 4.39
N PHE A 125 6.00 -3.37 5.43
CA PHE A 125 6.03 -2.70 6.73
C PHE A 125 7.08 -3.34 7.63
N LYS A 126 7.83 -2.50 8.33
CA LYS A 126 8.87 -2.90 9.27
C LYS A 126 8.40 -2.60 10.68
N TYR A 127 8.71 -3.50 11.60
CA TYR A 127 8.37 -3.40 13.02
C TYR A 127 9.63 -3.70 13.83
N ALA A 128 9.76 -3.08 15.01
CA ALA A 128 10.83 -3.40 15.95
C ALA A 128 10.41 -4.55 16.88
N ASN A 129 9.71 -4.25 17.97
CA ASN A 129 9.34 -5.23 19.02
C ASN A 129 7.84 -5.59 18.97
N GLY A 130 7.28 -5.76 17.77
CA GLY A 130 5.85 -6.05 17.57
C GLY A 130 4.94 -4.82 17.64
N GLY A 131 3.65 -5.06 17.92
CA GLY A 131 2.60 -4.04 17.88
C GLY A 131 2.01 -3.79 16.48
N LEU A 132 1.06 -2.86 16.39
CA LEU A 132 0.33 -2.57 15.15
C LEU A 132 0.84 -1.29 14.46
N ARG A 133 1.80 -0.58 15.06
CA ARG A 133 2.44 0.60 14.49
C ARG A 133 3.80 0.22 13.89
N PRO A 134 4.01 0.39 12.58
CA PRO A 134 5.29 0.12 11.95
C PRO A 134 6.34 1.15 12.37
N THR A 135 7.61 0.76 12.41
CA THR A 135 8.77 1.66 12.55
C THR A 135 9.28 2.18 11.21
N GLY A 136 8.82 1.60 10.10
CA GLY A 136 9.04 2.14 8.77
C GLY A 136 8.30 1.36 7.69
N VAL A 137 8.28 1.92 6.49
CA VAL A 137 7.58 1.35 5.34
C VAL A 137 8.46 1.46 4.11
N GLN A 138 8.77 0.32 3.48
CA GLN A 138 9.28 0.29 2.12
C GLN A 138 8.10 0.44 1.16
N TYR A 139 8.18 1.38 0.24
CA TYR A 139 7.16 1.62 -0.79
C TYR A 139 7.86 1.52 -2.15
N ASP A 140 7.54 0.46 -2.89
CA ASP A 140 8.12 0.19 -4.21
C ASP A 140 7.07 0.20 -5.31
N VAL A 141 7.44 0.74 -6.48
CA VAL A 141 6.58 0.86 -7.65
C VAL A 141 7.23 0.15 -8.82
N TYR A 142 6.44 -0.66 -9.52
CA TYR A 142 6.85 -1.52 -10.60
C TYR A 142 6.05 -1.22 -11.86
N GLN A 143 6.73 -1.27 -13.00
CA GLN A 143 6.09 -1.31 -14.30
C GLN A 143 6.61 -2.54 -15.04
N ASN A 144 5.69 -3.40 -15.49
CA ASN A 144 6.00 -4.65 -16.19
C ASN A 144 7.04 -5.50 -15.42
N GLY A 145 6.88 -5.62 -14.10
CA GLY A 145 7.78 -6.37 -13.22
C GLY A 145 9.12 -5.70 -12.89
N THR A 146 9.43 -4.54 -13.47
CA THR A 146 10.66 -3.79 -13.19
C THR A 146 10.39 -2.66 -12.20
N LYS A 147 11.21 -2.54 -11.15
CA LYS A 147 11.10 -1.44 -10.18
C LYS A 147 11.50 -0.11 -10.83
N ILE A 148 10.59 0.86 -10.84
CA ILE A 148 10.77 2.19 -11.46
C ILE A 148 10.89 3.32 -10.45
N LEU A 149 10.29 3.18 -9.27
CA LEU A 149 10.43 4.09 -8.13
C LEU A 149 10.46 3.28 -6.84
N GLY A 150 11.09 3.81 -5.80
CA GLY A 150 10.95 3.26 -4.47
C GLY A 150 11.67 4.08 -3.42
N ASP A 151 11.14 4.09 -2.22
CA ASP A 151 11.74 4.78 -1.07
C ASP A 151 11.39 4.08 0.25
N PHE A 152 12.17 4.37 1.29
CA PHE A 152 11.95 3.88 2.63
C PHE A 152 11.59 5.01 3.59
N PHE A 153 10.37 4.97 4.11
CA PHE A 153 9.85 5.98 5.02
C PHE A 153 10.04 5.51 6.47
N ARG A 154 10.97 6.15 7.19
CA ARG A 154 11.12 5.93 8.63
C ARG A 154 9.91 6.48 9.38
N ASN A 155 9.38 5.69 10.30
CA ASN A 155 8.20 6.01 11.09
C ASN A 155 8.56 6.00 12.59
N ILE A 156 9.58 6.76 12.97
CA ILE A 156 10.11 6.86 14.35
C ILE A 156 10.35 8.31 14.73
#